data_AF-A0A016VZH0-F1
#
_entry.id   AF-A0A016VZH0-F1
#
_cell.length_a   1.000
_cell.length_b   1.000
_cell.length_c   1.000
_cell.angle_alpha   90.00
_cell.angle_beta   90.00
_cell.angle_gamma   90.00
#
_symmetry.space_group_name_H-M   'P 1'
#
loop_
_entity.id
_entity.type
_entity.pdbx_description
1 polymer ?
#
loop_
_entity_poly.entity_id
_entity_poly.type
_entity_poly.pdbx_seq_one_letter_code
_entity_poly.pdbx_strand_id
1 'polypeptide(L)'
;MDMRNILLRINRSGVSYRVTTSDEKTDEWRRRQSQQLAVMPHNVETASEHLLYFRVTTLLETLTESPLEKLSQHDVKTWARAILLISTQVFNGSCGKILDNPEAAVIRVDLCASTYSFPCRRCSTNNRHTLKVHLKNHFGAEVRHSHFPLLDFSGPHRATTLLAMEQVWVGIPRLSPLVIYPCPRFSKQLAAVTEDKDHPRSSSHTWIPASCKNWSPTPSVAEDTYHARAYDKFNRRYYERKGEWNPVTDQFSTLRCHDQH
;
A
#
# COMPACT_ATOMS: atom_id res chain seq x y z
N MET A 1 15.55 1.89 3.52
CA MET A 1 14.39 2.24 4.37
C MET A 1 13.71 0.94 4.76
N ASP A 2 13.55 0.67 6.05
CA ASP A 2 13.01 -0.61 6.54
C ASP A 2 11.48 -0.60 6.51
N MET A 3 10.90 -1.47 5.66
CA MET A 3 9.45 -1.57 5.44
C MET A 3 8.68 -1.97 6.70
N ARG A 4 9.29 -2.77 7.59
CA ARG A 4 8.69 -3.17 8.86
C ARG A 4 8.46 -1.94 9.74
N ASN A 5 9.46 -1.07 9.81
CA ASN A 5 9.38 0.17 10.58
C ASN A 5 8.33 1.14 10.02
N ILE A 6 8.17 1.22 8.70
CA ILE A 6 7.10 2.00 8.07
C ILE A 6 5.72 1.48 8.50
N LEU A 7 5.48 0.16 8.34
CA LEU A 7 4.19 -0.45 8.70
C LEU A 7 3.88 -0.27 10.18
N LEU A 8 4.87 -0.42 11.06
CA LEU A 8 4.70 -0.19 12.50
C LEU A 8 4.35 1.28 12.80
N ARG A 9 5.03 2.25 12.18
CA ARG A 9 4.71 3.67 12.35
C ARG A 9 3.28 3.99 11.91
N ILE A 10 2.87 3.52 10.73
CA ILE A 10 1.51 3.71 10.22
C ILE A 10 0.48 3.13 11.19
N ASN A 11 0.67 1.87 11.61
CA ASN A 11 -0.26 1.18 12.49
C ASN A 11 -0.30 1.78 13.92
N ARG A 12 0.77 2.44 14.38
CA ARG A 12 0.81 3.15 15.66
C ARG A 12 0.25 4.57 15.60
N SER A 13 0.21 5.19 14.42
CA SER A 13 -0.22 6.60 14.28
C SER A 13 -1.64 6.85 14.77
N GLY A 14 -2.51 5.82 14.74
CA GLY A 14 -3.94 5.95 15.08
C GLY A 14 -4.74 6.80 14.08
N VAL A 15 -4.06 7.56 13.22
CA VAL A 15 -4.62 8.24 12.05
C VAL A 15 -5.03 7.14 11.09
N SER A 16 -6.30 7.08 10.71
CA SER A 16 -6.77 6.28 9.57
C SER A 16 -8.14 6.79 9.19
N TYR A 17 -8.47 6.69 7.91
CA TYR A 17 -9.82 7.04 7.48
C TYR A 17 -10.79 5.96 7.95
N ARG A 18 -11.80 6.36 8.73
CA ARG A 18 -12.90 5.47 9.10
C ARG A 18 -13.86 5.40 7.93
N VAL A 19 -13.95 4.22 7.33
CA VAL A 19 -14.99 3.89 6.36
C VAL A 19 -16.33 4.00 7.09
N THR A 20 -17.15 4.96 6.68
CA THR A 20 -18.52 5.06 7.18
C THR A 20 -19.39 4.14 6.34
N THR A 21 -19.84 3.04 6.95
CA THR A 21 -20.84 2.13 6.40
C THR A 21 -22.23 2.66 6.73
N SER A 22 -22.59 3.82 6.18
CA SER A 22 -23.98 4.26 6.26
C SER A 22 -24.76 3.50 5.20
N ASP A 23 -25.82 2.79 5.64
CA ASP A 23 -26.75 2.08 4.76
C ASP A 23 -27.49 3.02 3.78
N GLU A 24 -27.46 4.33 4.05
CA GLU A 24 -28.02 5.36 3.18
C GLU A 24 -26.90 6.20 2.53
N LYS A 25 -26.31 5.66 1.46
CA LYS A 25 -25.41 6.42 0.56
C LYS A 25 -26.22 7.41 -0.28
N THR A 26 -26.72 8.46 0.35
CA THR A 26 -27.45 9.54 -0.31
C THR A 26 -26.59 10.23 -1.37
N ASP A 27 -27.21 10.87 -2.35
CA ASP A 27 -26.48 11.63 -3.38
C ASP A 27 -25.69 12.80 -2.80
N GLU A 28 -26.11 13.34 -1.66
CA GLU A 28 -25.32 14.35 -0.94
C GLU A 28 -24.03 13.75 -0.37
N TRP A 29 -24.11 12.58 0.27
CA TRP A 29 -22.93 11.88 0.77
C TRP A 29 -21.95 11.58 -0.37
N ARG A 30 -22.44 11.08 -1.51
CA ARG A 30 -21.59 10.80 -2.69
C ARG A 30 -20.92 12.06 -3.22
N ARG A 31 -21.67 13.17 -3.32
CA ARG A 31 -21.13 14.47 -3.73
C ARG A 31 -20.04 14.95 -2.78
N ARG A 32 -20.24 14.82 -1.46
CA ARG A 32 -19.25 15.21 -0.45
C ARG A 32 -17.97 14.37 -0.55
N GLN A 33 -18.09 13.06 -0.74
CA GLN A 33 -16.92 12.19 -0.95
C GLN A 33 -16.17 12.54 -2.23
N SER A 34 -16.88 12.82 -3.32
CA SER A 34 -16.29 13.29 -4.58
C SER A 34 -15.52 14.60 -4.43
N GLN A 35 -16.12 15.59 -3.76
CA GLN A 35 -15.47 16.89 -3.48
C GLN A 35 -14.23 16.74 -2.60
N GLN A 36 -14.26 15.78 -1.67
CA GLN A 36 -13.12 15.47 -0.82
C GLN A 36 -12.11 14.54 -1.49
N LEU A 37 -12.34 14.06 -2.73
CA LEU A 37 -11.53 13.03 -3.38
C LEU A 37 -11.37 11.79 -2.49
N ALA A 38 -12.44 11.33 -1.84
CA ALA A 38 -12.45 10.24 -0.87
C ALA A 38 -13.47 9.13 -1.24
N VAL A 39 -13.83 9.02 -2.52
CA VAL A 39 -14.71 7.96 -3.02
C VAL A 39 -14.02 6.60 -2.86
N MET A 40 -14.62 5.74 -2.04
CA MET A 40 -14.12 4.40 -1.70
C MET A 40 -14.49 3.37 -2.80
N PRO A 41 -13.63 2.38 -3.07
CA PRO A 41 -13.96 1.29 -3.98
C PRO A 41 -15.16 0.45 -3.51
N HIS A 42 -15.83 -0.19 -4.46
CA HIS A 42 -16.80 -1.24 -4.16
C HIS A 42 -16.08 -2.38 -3.41
N ASN A 43 -16.67 -2.85 -2.31
CA ASN A 43 -16.14 -3.87 -1.38
C ASN A 43 -15.17 -3.39 -0.28
N VAL A 44 -14.99 -2.08 -0.08
CA VAL A 44 -14.14 -1.56 1.01
C VAL A 44 -14.53 -2.12 2.39
N GLU A 45 -15.83 -2.37 2.63
CA GLU A 45 -16.35 -2.84 3.91
C GLU A 45 -15.71 -4.17 4.31
N THR A 46 -15.73 -5.15 3.41
CA THR A 46 -15.08 -6.46 3.61
C THR A 46 -13.56 -6.35 3.82
N ALA A 47 -12.92 -5.37 3.20
CA ALA A 47 -11.48 -5.18 3.32
C ALA A 47 -11.09 -4.33 4.55
N SER A 48 -12.01 -3.55 5.11
CA SER A 48 -11.75 -2.60 6.20
C SER A 48 -11.39 -3.28 7.53
N GLU A 49 -11.80 -4.54 7.71
CA GLU A 49 -11.39 -5.40 8.83
C GLU A 49 -9.90 -5.72 8.82
N HIS A 50 -9.27 -5.67 7.63
CA HIS A 50 -7.88 -6.08 7.43
C HIS A 50 -6.99 -4.95 6.93
N LEU A 51 -7.56 -3.87 6.42
CA LEU A 51 -6.84 -2.73 5.86
C LEU A 51 -7.16 -1.42 6.59
N LEU A 52 -6.16 -0.56 6.63
CA LEU A 52 -6.26 0.85 6.99
C LEU A 52 -6.18 1.67 5.71
N TYR A 53 -7.10 2.60 5.50
CA TYR A 53 -7.10 3.45 4.32
C TYR A 53 -6.57 4.83 4.61
N PHE A 54 -5.69 5.29 3.72
CA PHE A 54 -5.03 6.57 3.82
C PHE A 54 -4.90 7.23 2.46
N ARG A 55 -4.94 8.56 2.46
CA ARG A 55 -4.42 9.33 1.33
C ARG A 55 -2.90 9.31 1.36
N VAL A 56 -2.26 9.24 0.18
CA VAL A 56 -0.79 9.24 0.08
C VAL A 56 -0.18 10.47 0.76
N THR A 57 -0.78 11.66 0.58
CA THR A 57 -0.29 12.89 1.21
C THR A 57 -0.32 12.85 2.74
N THR A 58 -1.37 12.28 3.34
CA THR A 58 -1.45 12.09 4.80
C THR A 58 -0.38 11.13 5.31
N LEU A 59 -0.08 10.06 4.56
CA LEU A 59 1.00 9.15 4.94
C LEU A 59 2.38 9.80 4.81
N LEU A 60 2.60 10.65 3.81
CA LEU A 60 3.85 11.41 3.70
C LEU A 60 4.07 12.21 4.99
N GLU A 61 3.10 13.05 5.39
CA GLU A 61 3.20 13.87 6.61
C GLU A 61 3.42 13.02 7.87
N THR A 62 2.68 11.91 7.98
CA THR A 62 2.75 11.01 9.13
C THR A 62 4.12 10.33 9.23
N LEU A 63 4.69 9.90 8.10
CA LEU A 63 5.95 9.16 8.08
C LEU A 63 7.18 10.06 8.22
N THR A 64 7.10 11.28 7.67
CA THR A 64 8.18 12.27 7.73
C THR A 64 8.08 13.19 8.94
N GLU A 65 6.99 13.12 9.70
CA GLU A 65 6.69 14.01 10.84
C GLU A 65 6.85 15.49 10.47
N SER A 66 6.51 15.84 9.23
CA SER A 66 6.77 17.14 8.62
C SER A 66 5.61 17.54 7.71
N PRO A 67 5.19 18.82 7.72
CA PRO A 67 4.22 19.34 6.76
C PRO A 67 4.70 19.12 5.33
N LEU A 68 3.77 18.83 4.42
CA LEU A 68 4.06 18.58 3.00
C LEU A 68 4.92 19.70 2.40
N GLU A 69 4.58 20.96 2.66
CA GLU A 69 5.25 22.14 2.10
C GLU A 69 6.75 22.21 2.41
N LYS A 70 7.21 21.50 3.45
CA LYS A 70 8.62 21.46 3.86
C LYS A 70 9.39 20.28 3.29
N LEU A 71 8.72 19.33 2.64
CA LEU A 71 9.36 18.15 2.09
C LEU A 71 10.11 18.48 0.80
N SER A 72 11.34 17.96 0.69
CA SER A 72 12.08 18.03 -0.57
C SER A 72 11.43 17.13 -1.62
N GLN A 73 11.62 17.43 -2.90
CA GLN A 73 11.15 16.55 -3.99
C GLN A 73 11.76 15.14 -3.89
N HIS A 74 12.99 15.04 -3.37
CA HIS A 74 13.64 13.76 -3.12
C HIS A 74 12.89 12.95 -2.06
N ASP A 75 12.55 13.57 -0.93
CA ASP A 75 11.80 12.92 0.14
C ASP A 75 10.41 12.49 -0.32
N VAL A 76 9.69 13.38 -1.01
CA VAL A 76 8.37 13.06 -1.58
C VAL A 76 8.46 11.84 -2.50
N LYS A 77 9.44 11.81 -3.41
CA LYS A 77 9.64 10.69 -4.34
C LYS A 77 9.99 9.40 -3.59
N THR A 78 10.91 9.46 -2.64
CA THR A 78 11.38 8.29 -1.88
C THR A 78 10.26 7.69 -1.03
N TRP A 79 9.55 8.53 -0.26
CA TRP A 79 8.47 8.08 0.61
C TRP A 79 7.23 7.66 -0.16
N ALA A 80 6.85 8.36 -1.25
CA ALA A 80 5.72 7.93 -2.08
C ALA A 80 5.94 6.55 -2.68
N ARG A 81 7.16 6.25 -3.17
CA ARG A 81 7.55 4.90 -3.62
C ARG A 81 7.41 3.87 -2.51
N ALA A 82 7.96 4.17 -1.33
CA ALA A 82 7.89 3.25 -0.20
C ALA A 82 6.45 2.95 0.22
N ILE A 83 5.59 3.99 0.27
CA ILE A 83 4.16 3.85 0.54
C ILE A 83 3.48 2.93 -0.49
N LEU A 84 3.67 3.21 -1.79
CA LEU A 84 3.03 2.42 -2.84
C LEU A 84 3.50 0.96 -2.82
N LEU A 85 4.77 0.71 -2.53
CA LEU A 85 5.34 -0.64 -2.45
C LEU A 85 4.75 -1.48 -1.30
N ILE A 86 4.46 -0.88 -0.14
CA ILE A 86 3.86 -1.61 1.00
C ILE A 86 2.34 -1.69 0.94
N SER A 87 1.71 -1.02 -0.02
CA SER A 87 0.26 -0.94 -0.14
C SER A 87 -0.30 -2.24 -0.70
N THR A 88 -1.33 -2.78 -0.05
CA THR A 88 -2.06 -3.95 -0.55
C THR A 88 -3.05 -3.55 -1.64
N GLN A 89 -3.57 -2.34 -1.56
CA GLN A 89 -4.53 -1.81 -2.54
C GLN A 89 -4.25 -0.33 -2.76
N VAL A 90 -4.42 0.14 -3.99
CA VAL A 90 -4.36 1.56 -4.33
C VAL A 90 -5.55 1.92 -5.20
N PHE A 91 -6.14 3.09 -4.99
CA PHE A 91 -7.30 3.53 -5.77
C PHE A 91 -7.35 5.04 -5.97
N ASN A 92 -8.10 5.44 -7.00
CA ASN A 92 -8.39 6.84 -7.29
C ASN A 92 -9.60 7.32 -6.47
N GLY A 93 -9.36 8.18 -5.50
CA GLY A 93 -10.37 8.77 -4.63
C GLY A 93 -11.39 9.69 -5.32
N SER A 94 -11.20 10.06 -6.59
CA SER A 94 -12.25 10.80 -7.33
C SER A 94 -13.40 9.88 -7.79
N CYS A 95 -13.15 8.58 -7.95
CA CYS A 95 -14.14 7.65 -8.50
C CYS A 95 -14.15 6.25 -7.86
N GLY A 96 -13.28 5.96 -6.89
CA GLY A 96 -13.16 4.66 -6.23
C GLY A 96 -12.56 3.56 -7.11
N LYS A 97 -12.03 3.88 -8.30
CA LYS A 97 -11.44 2.88 -9.19
C LYS A 97 -10.11 2.37 -8.63
N ILE A 98 -9.96 1.05 -8.50
CA ILE A 98 -8.70 0.39 -8.16
C ILE A 98 -7.65 0.66 -9.25
N LEU A 99 -6.42 0.92 -8.82
CA LEU A 99 -5.25 1.11 -9.67
C LEU A 99 -4.39 -0.15 -9.60
N ASP A 100 -4.19 -0.78 -10.76
CA ASP A 100 -3.40 -2.00 -10.87
C ASP A 100 -1.89 -1.69 -10.84
N ASN A 101 -1.09 -2.64 -10.37
CA ASN A 101 0.38 -2.59 -10.29
C ASN A 101 0.92 -1.28 -9.69
N PRO A 102 0.50 -0.91 -8.46
CA PRO A 102 0.89 0.34 -7.83
C PRO A 102 2.41 0.51 -7.64
N GLU A 103 3.14 -0.59 -7.53
CA GLU A 103 4.61 -0.64 -7.44
C GLU A 103 5.32 -0.18 -8.72
N ALA A 104 4.65 -0.27 -9.87
CA ALA A 104 5.15 0.20 -11.16
C ALA A 104 4.88 1.70 -11.40
N ALA A 105 4.16 2.37 -10.49
CA ALA A 105 3.81 3.76 -10.66
C ALA A 105 5.04 4.68 -10.66
N VAL A 106 5.04 5.66 -11.58
CA VAL A 106 6.14 6.62 -11.71
C VAL A 106 5.77 7.93 -11.03
N ILE A 107 6.61 8.40 -10.10
CA ILE A 107 6.49 9.75 -9.55
C ILE A 107 7.07 10.75 -10.54
N ARG A 108 6.20 11.57 -11.14
CA ARG A 108 6.51 12.59 -12.14
C ARG A 108 6.79 13.92 -11.48
N VAL A 109 8.02 14.09 -10.99
CA VAL A 109 8.49 15.35 -10.37
C VAL A 109 8.53 16.54 -11.34
N ASP A 110 8.49 16.25 -12.63
CA ASP A 110 8.42 17.22 -13.73
C ASP A 110 6.99 17.73 -13.99
N LEU A 111 5.97 17.10 -13.41
CA LEU A 111 4.56 17.45 -13.60
C LEU A 111 3.86 17.75 -12.27
N CYS A 112 2.93 18.70 -12.26
CA CYS A 112 2.03 18.93 -11.13
C CYS A 112 0.61 19.27 -11.58
N ALA A 113 -0.35 19.21 -10.67
CA ALA A 113 -1.77 19.37 -11.01
C ALA A 113 -2.12 20.77 -11.53
N SER A 114 -1.33 21.78 -11.14
CA SER A 114 -1.49 23.17 -11.58
C SER A 114 -0.99 23.44 -13.00
N THR A 115 -0.01 22.69 -13.51
CA THR A 115 0.62 22.96 -14.81
C THR A 115 0.36 21.88 -15.86
N TYR A 116 0.15 20.62 -15.43
CA TYR A 116 -0.14 19.52 -16.35
C TYR A 116 -1.48 19.74 -17.03
N SER A 117 -1.44 20.01 -18.33
CA SER A 117 -2.60 20.25 -19.19
C SER A 117 -2.84 19.08 -20.13
N PHE A 118 -4.07 18.61 -20.22
CA PHE A 118 -4.47 17.50 -21.08
C PHE A 118 -5.80 17.77 -21.77
N PRO A 119 -6.06 17.11 -22.91
CA PRO A 119 -7.34 17.24 -23.58
C PRO A 119 -8.46 16.49 -22.83
N CYS A 120 -9.59 17.16 -22.56
CA CYS A 120 -10.78 16.56 -21.97
C CYS A 120 -11.89 16.44 -23.00
N ARG A 121 -12.26 15.20 -23.35
CA ARG A 121 -13.35 14.93 -24.32
C ARG A 121 -14.75 15.25 -23.77
N ARG A 122 -14.88 15.45 -22.47
CA ARG A 122 -16.18 15.72 -21.81
C ARG A 122 -16.50 17.21 -21.71
N CYS A 123 -15.55 18.08 -22.02
CA CYS A 123 -15.74 19.53 -21.95
C CYS A 123 -15.87 20.09 -23.36
N SER A 124 -17.00 20.73 -23.64
CA SER A 124 -17.35 21.29 -24.96
C SER A 124 -16.61 22.60 -25.27
N THR A 125 -16.27 23.35 -24.23
CA THR A 125 -15.67 24.69 -24.36
C THR A 125 -14.26 24.64 -23.79
N ASN A 126 -13.27 24.87 -24.64
CA ASN A 126 -11.85 24.81 -24.30
C ASN A 126 -11.42 23.40 -23.87
N ASN A 127 -11.15 22.54 -24.86
CA ASN A 127 -10.94 21.10 -24.71
C ASN A 127 -9.69 20.74 -23.89
N ARG A 128 -8.99 21.70 -23.26
CA ARG A 128 -7.79 21.47 -22.46
C ARG A 128 -7.96 22.07 -21.08
N HIS A 129 -7.71 21.26 -20.06
CA HIS A 129 -7.72 21.71 -18.67
C HIS A 129 -6.45 21.27 -17.97
N THR A 130 -6.08 22.01 -16.93
CA THR A 130 -5.12 21.49 -15.95
C THR A 130 -5.83 20.44 -15.09
N LEU A 131 -5.09 19.50 -14.50
CA LEU A 131 -5.69 18.49 -13.62
C LEU A 131 -6.45 19.13 -12.45
N LYS A 132 -5.92 20.19 -11.86
CA LYS A 132 -6.61 20.97 -10.82
C LYS A 132 -7.97 21.48 -11.29
N VAL A 133 -8.03 22.11 -12.47
CA VAL A 133 -9.28 22.65 -13.03
C VAL A 133 -10.25 21.52 -13.38
N HIS A 134 -9.76 20.43 -13.96
CA HIS A 134 -10.58 19.27 -14.28
C HIS A 134 -11.26 18.70 -13.03
N LEU A 135 -10.53 18.56 -11.92
CA LEU A 135 -11.06 18.03 -10.67
C LEU A 135 -12.10 18.95 -10.03
N LYS A 136 -11.85 20.26 -10.07
CA LYS A 136 -12.83 21.24 -9.60
C LYS A 136 -14.11 21.19 -10.42
N ASN A 137 -14.00 21.15 -11.75
CA ASN A 137 -15.16 21.20 -12.64
C ASN A 137 -16.01 19.92 -12.62
N HIS A 138 -15.39 18.74 -12.59
CA HIS A 138 -16.12 17.48 -12.69
C HIS A 138 -16.49 16.85 -11.35
N PHE A 139 -15.70 17.12 -10.31
CA PHE A 139 -15.87 16.47 -9.00
C PHE A 139 -16.16 17.47 -7.88
N GLY A 140 -16.14 18.78 -8.18
CA GLY A 140 -16.25 19.84 -7.17
C GLY A 140 -15.06 19.89 -6.21
N ALA A 141 -13.96 19.22 -6.57
CA ALA A 141 -12.84 18.97 -5.66
C ALA A 141 -11.76 20.05 -5.76
N GLU A 142 -11.32 20.54 -4.61
CA GLU A 142 -10.18 21.46 -4.54
C GLU A 142 -8.91 20.70 -4.15
N VAL A 143 -7.93 20.71 -5.05
CA VAL A 143 -6.61 20.13 -4.80
C VAL A 143 -5.76 21.14 -4.02
N ARG A 144 -5.42 20.84 -2.77
CA ARG A 144 -4.71 21.78 -1.87
C ARG A 144 -3.24 21.89 -2.27
N HIS A 145 -2.56 20.76 -2.39
CA HIS A 145 -1.16 20.61 -2.76
C HIS A 145 -1.01 20.47 -4.28
N SER A 146 -1.64 21.38 -5.03
CA SER A 146 -1.68 21.31 -6.51
C SER A 146 -0.32 21.44 -7.21
N HIS A 147 0.73 21.84 -6.48
CA HIS A 147 2.12 21.92 -6.96
C HIS A 147 2.92 20.64 -6.75
N PHE A 148 2.36 19.64 -6.06
CA PHE A 148 3.06 18.38 -5.81
C PHE A 148 3.20 17.54 -7.08
N PRO A 149 4.24 16.67 -7.12
CA PRO A 149 4.43 15.72 -8.22
C PRO A 149 3.17 14.90 -8.50
N LEU A 150 2.94 14.59 -9.77
CA LEU A 150 1.90 13.63 -10.16
C LEU A 150 2.37 12.18 -10.02
N LEU A 151 1.43 11.28 -9.86
CA LEU A 151 1.63 9.84 -9.90
C LEU A 151 1.09 9.30 -11.21
N ASP A 152 1.96 8.61 -11.95
CA ASP A 152 1.66 8.02 -13.25
C ASP A 152 1.46 6.51 -13.12
N PHE A 153 0.23 6.07 -13.31
CA PHE A 153 -0.17 4.66 -13.31
C PHE A 153 -0.45 4.16 -14.74
N SER A 154 0.09 4.84 -15.75
CA SER A 154 -0.09 4.43 -17.14
C SER A 154 0.63 3.10 -17.40
N GLY A 155 -0.13 2.11 -17.87
CA GLY A 155 0.43 0.85 -18.36
C GLY A 155 0.78 0.93 -19.86
N PRO A 156 1.61 0.00 -20.38
CA PRO A 156 2.07 0.01 -21.78
C PRO A 156 0.95 -0.02 -22.83
N HIS A 157 -0.24 -0.51 -22.46
CA HIS A 157 -1.41 -0.61 -23.35
C HIS A 157 -2.65 0.11 -22.82
N ARG A 158 -2.49 1.01 -21.83
CA ARG A 158 -3.63 1.67 -21.17
C ARG A 158 -3.60 3.16 -21.40
N ALA A 159 -4.79 3.77 -21.33
CA ALA A 159 -4.91 5.22 -21.35
C ALA A 159 -4.10 5.85 -20.22
N THR A 160 -3.54 7.03 -20.49
CA THR A 160 -2.73 7.77 -19.53
C THR A 160 -3.51 7.99 -18.23
N THR A 161 -2.97 7.52 -17.11
CA THR A 161 -3.58 7.66 -15.78
C THR A 161 -2.63 8.44 -14.89
N LEU A 162 -2.69 9.77 -15.02
CA LEU A 162 -1.96 10.71 -14.17
C LEU A 162 -2.88 11.26 -13.09
N LEU A 163 -2.48 11.11 -11.83
CA LEU A 163 -3.25 11.51 -10.66
C LEU A 163 -2.44 12.43 -9.76
N ALA A 164 -3.09 13.41 -9.14
CA ALA A 164 -2.50 14.16 -8.05
C ALA A 164 -2.35 13.26 -6.83
N MET A 165 -1.30 13.45 -6.02
CA MET A 165 -1.09 12.63 -4.82
C MET A 165 -2.29 12.65 -3.85
N GLU A 166 -3.04 13.76 -3.81
CA GLU A 166 -4.25 13.86 -2.98
C GLU A 166 -5.41 13.00 -3.46
N GLN A 167 -5.44 12.67 -4.75
CA GLN A 167 -6.43 11.76 -5.31
C GLN A 167 -6.10 10.30 -5.01
N VAL A 168 -4.85 9.98 -4.69
CA VAL A 168 -4.42 8.59 -4.54
C VAL A 168 -4.58 8.16 -3.09
N TRP A 169 -5.34 7.08 -2.93
CA TRP A 169 -5.55 6.41 -1.66
C TRP A 169 -4.92 5.04 -1.67
N VAL A 170 -4.45 4.61 -0.52
CA VAL A 170 -3.81 3.33 -0.30
C VAL A 170 -4.46 2.58 0.86
N GLY A 171 -4.58 1.27 0.70
CA GLY A 171 -4.94 0.31 1.75
C GLY A 171 -3.67 -0.35 2.29
N ILE A 172 -3.37 -0.11 3.56
CA ILE A 172 -2.23 -0.67 4.29
C ILE A 172 -2.71 -1.79 5.20
N PRO A 173 -2.00 -2.94 5.29
CA PRO A 173 -2.35 -4.01 6.23
C PRO A 173 -2.46 -3.52 7.67
N ARG A 174 -3.55 -3.91 8.34
CA ARG A 174 -3.68 -3.84 9.80
C ARG A 174 -2.78 -4.90 10.41
N LEU A 175 -1.82 -4.47 11.21
CA LEU A 175 -1.01 -5.39 12.01
C LEU A 175 -1.78 -5.80 13.27
N SER A 176 -1.60 -7.04 13.70
CA SER A 176 -2.14 -7.50 14.98
C SER A 176 -1.59 -6.66 16.14
N PRO A 177 -2.39 -6.33 17.17
CA PRO A 177 -1.92 -5.61 18.35
C PRO A 177 -0.68 -6.24 18.99
N LEU A 178 -0.54 -7.56 18.93
CA LEU A 178 0.63 -8.30 19.45
C LEU A 178 1.92 -8.00 18.69
N VAL A 179 1.83 -7.64 17.40
CA VAL A 179 2.97 -7.22 16.58
C VAL A 179 3.33 -5.76 16.84
N ILE A 180 2.32 -4.92 17.02
CA ILE A 180 2.51 -3.48 17.25
C ILE A 180 3.06 -3.21 18.66
N TYR A 181 2.52 -3.92 19.65
CA TYR A 181 2.85 -3.80 21.07
C TYR A 181 3.19 -5.21 21.61
N PRO A 182 4.42 -5.71 21.34
CA PRO A 182 4.84 -7.00 21.86
C PRO A 182 4.76 -6.97 23.40
N CYS A 183 4.00 -7.90 23.97
CA CYS A 183 3.86 -7.98 25.42
C CYS A 183 5.24 -8.23 26.06
N PRO A 184 5.66 -7.45 27.08
CA PRO A 184 6.98 -7.58 27.70
C PRO A 184 7.25 -8.97 28.30
N ARG A 185 6.21 -9.75 28.62
CA ARG A 185 6.35 -11.12 29.13
C ARG A 185 6.78 -12.11 28.05
N PHE A 186 6.35 -11.90 26.81
CA PHE A 186 6.72 -12.75 25.68
C PHE A 186 8.12 -12.42 25.13
N SER A 187 8.53 -11.14 25.19
CA SER A 187 9.88 -10.76 24.73
C SER A 187 10.99 -11.36 25.60
N LYS A 188 10.77 -11.50 26.92
CA LYS A 188 11.72 -12.19 27.81
C LYS A 188 11.83 -13.69 27.53
N GLN A 189 10.73 -14.35 27.15
CA GLN A 189 10.75 -15.78 26.82
C GLN A 189 11.43 -16.05 25.47
N LEU A 190 11.22 -15.21 24.46
CA LEU A 190 11.94 -15.35 23.18
C LEU A 190 13.45 -15.10 23.34
N ALA A 191 13.85 -14.07 24.10
CA ALA A 191 15.26 -13.79 24.37
C ALA A 191 15.95 -14.96 25.10
N ALA A 192 15.27 -15.56 26.09
CA ALA A 192 15.79 -16.72 26.82
C ALA A 192 15.97 -17.97 25.95
N VAL A 193 15.17 -18.14 24.88
CA VAL A 193 15.33 -19.25 23.92
C VAL A 193 16.50 -19.02 22.96
N THR A 194 16.90 -17.78 22.72
CA THR A 194 18.04 -17.44 21.86
C THR A 194 19.39 -17.41 22.57
N GLU A 195 19.42 -17.28 23.90
CA GLU A 195 20.66 -17.24 24.69
C GLU A 195 21.25 -18.62 25.04
N ASP A 196 20.52 -19.72 24.78
CA ASP A 196 20.97 -21.08 25.11
C ASP A 196 21.82 -21.74 23.98
N LYS A 197 22.76 -20.98 23.40
CA LYS A 197 23.70 -21.50 22.38
C LYS A 197 25.20 -21.37 22.68
N ASP A 198 25.57 -20.74 23.80
CA ASP A 198 26.98 -20.59 24.19
C ASP A 198 27.37 -21.41 25.43
N HIS A 199 26.77 -22.59 25.62
CA HIS A 199 27.31 -23.56 26.57
C HIS A 199 28.36 -24.47 25.92
N PRO A 200 29.63 -24.46 26.37
CA PRO A 200 30.65 -25.39 25.91
C PRO A 200 30.28 -26.80 26.36
N ARG A 201 29.92 -27.67 25.41
CA ARG A 201 29.75 -29.10 25.65
C ARG A 201 31.09 -29.73 26.04
N SER A 202 31.30 -29.89 27.35
CA SER A 202 32.24 -30.84 27.91
C SER A 202 31.54 -32.18 28.17
N SER A 203 32.01 -33.20 27.45
CA SER A 203 32.05 -34.63 27.78
C SER A 203 30.79 -35.44 28.17
N SER A 204 30.50 -36.42 27.30
CA SER A 204 30.14 -37.82 27.58
C SER A 204 28.92 -38.16 28.46
N HIS A 205 27.83 -38.61 27.82
CA HIS A 205 27.40 -40.01 27.89
C HIS A 205 26.28 -40.31 26.88
N THR A 206 26.35 -41.54 26.37
CA THR A 206 25.51 -42.23 25.39
C THR A 206 24.03 -42.28 25.77
N TRP A 207 23.13 -42.09 24.79
CA TRP A 207 22.07 -43.04 24.37
C TRP A 207 21.31 -42.47 23.17
N ILE A 208 21.29 -43.20 22.06
CA ILE A 208 20.50 -42.91 20.86
C ILE A 208 19.24 -43.79 20.93
N PRO A 209 18.05 -43.19 20.76
CA PRO A 209 17.10 -43.76 19.82
C PRO A 209 16.88 -42.83 18.63
N ALA A 210 16.76 -43.45 17.46
CA ALA A 210 16.53 -42.80 16.18
C ALA A 210 15.12 -42.21 16.04
N SER A 211 14.99 -41.30 15.06
CA SER A 211 13.78 -40.60 14.59
C SER A 211 13.39 -39.38 15.44
N CYS A 212 13.79 -38.15 15.14
CA CYS A 212 13.57 -37.43 13.88
C CYS A 212 14.78 -36.56 13.52
N LYS A 213 15.36 -36.77 12.33
CA LYS A 213 16.41 -35.91 11.77
C LYS A 213 15.78 -34.83 10.87
N ASN A 214 16.24 -33.60 11.12
CA ASN A 214 16.42 -32.49 10.19
C ASN A 214 15.25 -31.53 9.95
N TRP A 215 15.08 -30.57 10.87
CA TRP A 215 14.84 -29.19 10.47
C TRP A 215 15.38 -28.22 11.53
N SER A 216 16.38 -27.42 11.15
CA SER A 216 16.91 -26.33 11.96
C SER A 216 17.03 -25.09 11.08
N PRO A 217 16.13 -24.09 11.19
CA PRO A 217 16.42 -22.78 10.62
C PRO A 217 17.33 -21.99 11.57
N THR A 218 18.27 -21.25 10.98
CA THR A 218 19.08 -20.25 11.67
C THR A 218 18.19 -19.13 12.22
N PRO A 219 18.47 -18.57 13.42
CA PRO A 219 17.54 -17.67 14.13
C PRO A 219 17.26 -16.34 13.41
N SER A 220 18.23 -15.81 12.65
CA SER A 220 18.04 -14.56 11.89
C SER A 220 17.20 -14.72 10.62
N VAL A 221 17.05 -15.95 10.12
CA VAL A 221 16.24 -16.25 8.92
C VAL A 221 14.80 -16.58 9.31
N ALA A 222 14.56 -17.05 10.53
CA ALA A 222 13.26 -17.55 10.98
C ALA A 222 12.22 -16.43 11.20
N GLU A 223 12.60 -15.26 11.72
CA GLU A 223 11.66 -14.14 11.90
C GLU A 223 11.30 -13.46 10.57
N ASP A 224 12.29 -13.25 9.70
CA ASP A 224 12.07 -12.66 8.37
C ASP A 224 11.25 -13.61 7.47
N THR A 225 11.48 -14.92 7.55
CA THR A 225 10.64 -15.90 6.85
C THR A 225 9.24 -16.02 7.46
N TYR A 226 9.06 -15.83 8.77
CA TYR A 226 7.72 -15.88 9.37
C TYR A 226 6.85 -14.71 8.90
N HIS A 227 7.42 -13.50 8.83
CA HIS A 227 6.70 -12.31 8.37
C HIS A 227 6.48 -12.29 6.85
N ALA A 228 7.49 -12.69 6.05
CA ALA A 228 7.31 -12.88 4.61
C ALA A 228 6.25 -13.96 4.31
N ARG A 229 6.25 -15.08 5.04
CA ARG A 229 5.22 -16.13 4.90
C ARG A 229 3.85 -15.68 5.38
N ALA A 230 3.76 -14.83 6.40
CA ALA A 230 2.48 -14.28 6.85
C ALA A 230 1.91 -13.30 5.82
N TYR A 231 2.76 -12.48 5.21
CA TYR A 231 2.42 -11.56 4.12
C TYR A 231 2.00 -12.33 2.84
N ASP A 232 2.78 -13.33 2.43
CA ASP A 232 2.44 -14.21 1.31
C ASP A 232 1.16 -15.01 1.56
N LYS A 233 0.99 -15.57 2.76
CA LYS A 233 -0.22 -16.32 3.12
C LYS A 233 -1.45 -15.43 3.19
N PHE A 234 -1.29 -14.16 3.57
CA PHE A 234 -2.36 -13.17 3.54
C PHE A 234 -2.75 -12.81 2.10
N ASN A 235 -1.78 -12.43 1.26
CA ASN A 235 -2.01 -12.12 -0.15
C ASN A 235 -2.60 -13.32 -0.90
N ARG A 236 -2.07 -14.52 -0.67
CA ARG A 236 -2.59 -15.77 -1.23
C ARG A 236 -4.05 -16.00 -0.86
N ARG A 237 -4.42 -15.94 0.42
CA ARG A 237 -5.82 -16.11 0.86
C ARG A 237 -6.76 -15.01 0.39
N TYR A 238 -6.24 -13.81 0.14
CA TYR A 238 -6.98 -12.70 -0.41
C TYR A 238 -7.31 -12.96 -1.90
N TYR A 239 -6.31 -13.27 -2.72
CA TYR A 239 -6.48 -13.53 -4.15
C TYR A 239 -7.17 -14.88 -4.45
N GLU A 240 -6.96 -15.92 -3.62
CA GLU A 240 -7.69 -17.20 -3.72
C GLU A 240 -9.19 -17.00 -3.51
N ARG A 241 -9.61 -16.14 -2.56
CA ARG A 241 -11.03 -15.82 -2.33
C ARG A 241 -11.67 -15.02 -3.47
N LYS A 242 -10.86 -14.28 -4.22
CA LYS A 242 -11.29 -13.53 -5.41
C LYS A 242 -11.35 -14.39 -6.67
N GLY A 243 -10.84 -15.63 -6.63
CA GLY A 243 -10.68 -16.47 -7.83
C GLY A 243 -9.56 -15.98 -8.76
N GLU A 244 -8.68 -15.12 -8.29
CA GLU A 244 -7.66 -14.42 -9.08
C GLU A 244 -6.24 -14.99 -8.87
N TRP A 245 -6.08 -16.01 -8.02
CA TRP A 245 -4.78 -16.62 -7.75
C TRP A 245 -4.42 -17.68 -8.80
N ASN A 246 -3.37 -17.44 -9.59
CA ASN A 246 -2.81 -18.41 -10.53
C ASN A 246 -1.37 -18.80 -10.11
N PRO A 247 -1.13 -20.05 -9.67
CA PRO A 247 0.19 -20.50 -9.18
C PRO A 247 1.30 -20.59 -10.24
N VAL A 248 1.00 -20.47 -11.53
CA VAL A 248 1.91 -20.89 -12.60
C VAL A 248 2.92 -19.81 -13.05
N THR A 249 2.81 -18.56 -12.59
CA THR A 249 3.67 -17.46 -13.09
C THR A 249 4.94 -17.17 -12.28
N ASP A 250 5.32 -18.02 -11.31
CA ASP A 250 6.53 -17.81 -10.48
C ASP A 250 7.77 -18.59 -10.96
N GLN A 251 7.88 -18.81 -12.28
CA GLN A 251 9.14 -19.25 -12.91
C GLN A 251 9.43 -18.38 -14.14
N PHE A 252 10.65 -17.84 -14.20
CA PHE A 252 11.21 -17.12 -15.34
C PHE A 252 10.82 -17.75 -16.68
N SER A 253 10.09 -17.04 -17.56
CA SER A 253 10.37 -16.98 -19.01
C SER A 253 9.45 -16.04 -19.81
N THR A 254 10.12 -15.21 -20.59
CA THR A 254 9.84 -14.64 -21.92
C THR A 254 8.76 -15.26 -22.82
N LEU A 255 8.17 -14.37 -23.67
CA LEU A 255 7.46 -14.59 -24.96
C LEU A 255 6.03 -15.17 -24.84
N ARG A 256 5.01 -14.79 -25.62
CA ARG A 256 4.93 -14.23 -26.99
C ARG A 256 3.53 -13.61 -27.19
N CYS A 257 3.45 -12.62 -28.08
CA CYS A 257 2.19 -12.15 -28.67
C CYS A 257 1.46 -13.29 -29.38
N HIS A 258 0.13 -13.29 -29.31
CA HIS A 258 -0.71 -13.78 -30.39
C HIS A 258 -1.92 -12.86 -30.55
N ASP A 259 -2.02 -12.31 -31.75
CA ASP A 259 -3.23 -11.73 -32.33
C ASP A 259 -4.38 -12.74 -32.24
N GLN A 260 -5.61 -12.24 -32.05
CA GLN A 260 -6.73 -12.52 -32.96
C GLN A 260 -8.01 -11.76 -32.58
N HIS A 261 -8.50 -11.04 -33.62
CA HIS A 261 -9.83 -10.49 -33.89
C HIS A 261 -10.34 -9.27 -33.11
#